data_AF-A0A0F7VMV9-F1
#
_entry.id   AF-A0A0F7VMV9-F1
#
_cell.length_a   1.000
_cell.length_b   1.000
_cell.length_c   1.000
_cell.angle_alpha   90.00
_cell.angle_beta   90.00
_cell.angle_gamma   90.00
#
_symmetry.space_group_name_H-M   'P 1'
#
loop_
_entity.id
_entity.type
_entity.pdbx_description
1 polymer ?
#
loop_
_entity_poly.entity_id
_entity_poly.type
_entity_poly.pdbx_seq_one_letter_code
_entity_poly.pdbx_strand_id
1 'polypeptide(L)'
;MGADEDAVEEFAAWMRALHREAKKPSYTEIVRRIRAADPHASIVVSTISETLNGKRLPRWTTVEPIARALGGTDAVQECLNRWKRADAARTTAAPPPPAAPGRVVAADPLSGPGQDTIDPDTAPKTAPPATPQPDRPPRRKPLLVGRAGTAAAVGLALATWLTLPLWDGEDETPTGRTPSSTASDNTPATPGPGSSPAGRAPTAGASSAAPEEAISEAFRAGTHRAELVASAGESWSTPDGRVSITVPGASTVGDVQVLVITPSTSCPEVSLAMGEALVIPETPGPSWTRITPVRAWTKEIPSVETKFPDIHVRLQVDQGTGPVPRGKSCEQ
;
A
#
# COMPACT_ATOMS: atom_id res chain seq x y z
N MET A 1 26.38 16.98 4.67
CA MET A 1 25.04 17.17 5.26
C MET A 1 24.02 17.75 4.28
N GLY A 2 24.38 18.30 3.11
CA GLY A 2 23.39 18.91 2.20
C GLY A 2 22.64 17.94 1.26
N ALA A 3 23.30 16.90 0.75
CA ALA A 3 22.76 16.10 -0.36
C ALA A 3 21.45 15.34 -0.06
N ASP A 4 21.18 14.98 1.20
CA ASP A 4 20.00 14.22 1.57
C ASP A 4 18.80 15.12 1.83
N GLU A 5 19.06 16.29 2.41
CA GLU A 5 18.07 17.35 2.58
C GLU A 5 17.62 17.86 1.20
N ASP A 6 18.54 17.90 0.24
CA ASP A 6 18.27 18.24 -1.16
C ASP A 6 17.31 17.24 -1.82
N ALA A 7 17.46 15.92 -1.59
CA ALA A 7 16.61 14.91 -2.22
C ALA A 7 15.17 14.89 -1.67
N VAL A 8 15.01 15.10 -0.36
CA VAL A 8 13.68 15.20 0.27
C VAL A 8 12.98 16.50 -0.14
N GLU A 9 13.71 17.61 -0.22
CA GLU A 9 13.16 18.88 -0.69
C GLU A 9 12.83 18.86 -2.19
N GLU A 10 13.62 18.17 -3.02
CA GLU A 10 13.32 17.94 -4.44
C GLU A 10 12.00 17.16 -4.61
N PHE A 11 11.83 16.11 -3.81
CA PHE A 11 10.58 15.34 -3.78
C PHE A 11 9.38 16.21 -3.37
N ALA A 12 9.53 17.01 -2.31
CA ALA A 12 8.49 17.92 -1.87
C ALA A 12 8.16 19.00 -2.91
N ALA A 13 9.19 19.56 -3.57
CA ALA A 13 9.02 20.53 -4.64
C ALA A 13 8.24 19.95 -5.82
N TRP A 14 8.50 18.69 -6.18
CA TRP A 14 7.72 17.97 -7.18
C TRP A 14 6.28 17.74 -6.75
N MET A 15 6.03 17.29 -5.51
CA MET A 15 4.66 17.14 -4.99
C MET A 15 3.89 18.47 -5.01
N ARG A 16 4.56 19.60 -4.70
CA ARG A 16 3.97 20.94 -4.84
C ARG A 16 3.69 21.29 -6.31
N ALA A 17 4.52 20.85 -7.25
CA ALA A 17 4.29 21.05 -8.69
C ALA A 17 3.08 20.25 -9.17
N LEU A 18 2.99 18.99 -8.80
CA LEU A 18 1.84 18.13 -9.08
C LEU A 18 0.54 18.73 -8.51
N HIS A 19 0.59 19.28 -7.29
CA HIS A 19 -0.53 20.00 -6.70
C HIS A 19 -0.95 21.24 -7.51
N ARG A 20 0.01 21.98 -8.08
CA ARG A 20 -0.27 23.13 -8.96
C ARG A 20 -0.91 22.69 -10.27
N GLU A 21 -0.40 21.63 -10.89
CA GLU A 21 -0.91 21.07 -12.14
C GLU A 21 -2.35 20.55 -11.98
N ALA A 22 -2.67 19.96 -10.83
CA ALA A 22 -4.01 19.55 -10.46
C ALA A 22 -5.00 20.71 -10.19
N LYS A 23 -4.62 21.96 -10.51
CA LYS A 23 -5.37 23.20 -10.24
C LYS A 23 -5.49 23.55 -8.75
N LYS A 24 -4.52 23.13 -7.93
CA LYS A 24 -4.46 23.42 -6.48
C LYS A 24 -5.76 23.09 -5.73
N PRO A 25 -6.23 21.82 -5.78
CA PRO A 25 -7.41 21.42 -5.01
C PRO A 25 -7.16 21.68 -3.51
N SER A 26 -8.21 22.03 -2.76
CA SER A 26 -8.08 22.18 -1.32
C SER A 26 -7.65 20.85 -0.69
N TYR A 27 -7.00 20.90 0.48
CA TYR A 27 -6.60 19.67 1.17
C TYR A 27 -7.80 18.79 1.55
N THR A 28 -8.95 19.40 1.87
CA THR A 28 -10.21 18.69 2.10
C THR A 28 -10.70 17.97 0.85
N GLU A 29 -10.55 18.58 -0.32
CA GLU A 29 -10.91 17.98 -1.61
C GLU A 29 -9.98 16.80 -1.94
N ILE A 30 -8.69 16.90 -1.65
CA ILE A 30 -7.74 15.78 -1.81
C ILE A 30 -8.15 14.61 -0.92
N VAL A 31 -8.44 14.84 0.37
CA VAL A 31 -8.93 13.78 1.27
C VAL A 31 -10.22 13.15 0.75
N ARG A 32 -11.15 13.97 0.25
CA ARG A 32 -12.40 13.47 -0.35
C ARG A 32 -12.15 12.55 -1.53
N ARG A 33 -11.22 12.91 -2.43
CA ARG A 33 -10.83 12.08 -3.59
C ARG A 33 -10.15 10.78 -3.17
N ILE A 34 -9.27 10.86 -2.16
CA ILE A 34 -8.63 9.66 -1.58
C ILE A 34 -9.69 8.70 -1.06
N ARG A 35 -10.63 9.19 -0.24
CA ARG A 35 -11.70 8.36 0.34
C ARG A 35 -12.70 7.82 -0.69
N ALA A 36 -12.86 8.52 -1.81
CA ALA A 36 -13.68 8.04 -2.91
C ALA A 36 -13.04 6.83 -3.62
N ALA A 37 -11.70 6.75 -3.66
CA ALA A 37 -10.98 5.61 -4.22
C ALA A 37 -10.72 4.51 -3.19
N ASP A 38 -10.44 4.89 -1.94
CA ASP A 38 -10.17 3.98 -0.82
C ASP A 38 -10.86 4.51 0.46
N PRO A 39 -12.03 3.95 0.83
CA PRO A 39 -12.77 4.35 2.03
C PRO A 39 -12.00 4.14 3.35
N HIS A 40 -10.99 3.27 3.37
CA HIS A 40 -10.24 2.91 4.57
C HIS A 40 -8.97 3.77 4.77
N ALA A 41 -8.60 4.59 3.79
CA ALA A 41 -7.45 5.48 3.89
C ALA A 41 -7.60 6.51 5.04
N SER A 42 -6.74 6.42 6.05
CA SER A 42 -6.73 7.28 7.25
C SER A 42 -5.93 8.58 7.09
N ILE A 43 -5.91 9.16 5.88
CA ILE A 43 -5.14 10.38 5.59
C ILE A 43 -5.90 11.62 6.06
N VAL A 44 -5.25 12.46 6.86
CA VAL A 44 -5.78 13.73 7.37
C VAL A 44 -5.14 14.93 6.69
N VAL A 45 -5.80 16.10 6.78
CA VAL A 45 -5.35 17.35 6.13
C VAL A 45 -3.95 17.79 6.58
N SER A 46 -3.61 17.59 7.86
CA SER A 46 -2.28 17.93 8.39
C SER A 46 -1.18 17.12 7.69
N THR A 47 -1.41 15.84 7.43
CA THR A 47 -0.47 14.95 6.75
C THR A 47 -0.17 15.39 5.32
N ILE A 48 -1.19 15.89 4.59
CA ILE A 48 -1.02 16.44 3.25
C ILE A 48 -0.15 17.70 3.31
N SER A 49 -0.42 18.60 4.25
CA SER A 49 0.38 19.81 4.47
C SER A 49 1.84 19.47 4.79
N GLU A 50 2.08 18.51 5.69
CA GLU A 50 3.43 18.06 6.03
C GLU A 50 4.18 17.46 4.84
N THR A 51 3.50 16.62 4.06
CA THR A 51 4.04 16.01 2.84
C THR A 51 4.46 17.07 1.82
N LEU A 52 3.61 18.07 1.59
CA LEU A 52 3.92 19.16 0.66
C LEU A 52 4.98 20.12 1.20
N ASN A 53 5.16 20.22 2.51
CA ASN A 53 6.17 21.11 3.10
C ASN A 53 7.58 20.52 3.08
N GLY A 54 7.75 19.21 2.87
CA GLY A 54 9.07 18.59 2.72
C GLY A 54 9.88 18.43 4.00
N LYS A 55 9.27 18.62 5.18
CA LYS A 55 9.98 18.51 6.47
C LYS A 55 10.56 17.11 6.71
N ARG A 56 9.89 16.08 6.18
CA ARG A 56 10.26 14.67 6.30
C ARG A 56 9.77 13.93 5.08
N LEU A 57 10.49 12.89 4.67
CA LEU A 57 10.00 11.94 3.66
C LEU A 57 8.86 11.11 4.28
N PRO A 58 7.61 11.21 3.78
CA PRO A 58 6.50 10.42 4.29
C PRO A 58 6.64 8.95 3.86
N ARG A 59 5.90 8.06 4.52
CA ARG A 59 5.84 6.65 4.10
C ARG A 59 5.15 6.53 2.74
N TRP A 60 5.54 5.54 1.93
CA TRP A 60 4.93 5.26 0.64
C TRP A 60 3.40 5.17 0.72
N THR A 61 2.87 4.43 1.71
CA THR A 61 1.43 4.28 1.98
C THR A 61 0.68 5.59 2.20
N THR A 62 1.39 6.66 2.55
CA THR A 62 0.83 8.01 2.73
C THR A 62 0.87 8.83 1.44
N VAL A 63 1.95 8.73 0.67
CA VAL A 63 2.12 9.59 -0.53
C VAL A 63 1.40 9.00 -1.74
N GLU A 64 1.35 7.68 -1.87
CA GLU A 64 0.70 7.01 -3.01
C GLU A 64 -0.76 7.47 -3.21
N PRO A 65 -1.64 7.48 -2.17
CA PRO A 65 -3.01 7.94 -2.38
C PRO A 65 -3.09 9.44 -2.70
N ILE A 66 -2.17 10.25 -2.18
CA ILE A 66 -2.10 11.69 -2.47
C ILE A 66 -1.73 11.91 -3.94
N ALA A 67 -0.70 11.22 -4.44
CA ALA A 67 -0.27 11.29 -5.84
C ALA A 67 -1.39 10.82 -6.79
N ARG A 68 -2.04 9.70 -6.46
CA ARG A 68 -3.21 9.18 -7.19
C ARG A 68 -4.35 10.19 -7.25
N ALA A 69 -4.68 10.83 -6.15
CA ALA A 69 -5.75 11.82 -6.08
C ALA A 69 -5.46 13.13 -6.84
N LEU A 70 -4.18 13.44 -7.07
CA LEU A 70 -3.74 14.66 -7.76
C LEU A 70 -3.54 14.45 -9.26
N GLY A 71 -2.91 13.36 -9.68
CA GLY A 71 -2.52 13.13 -11.08
C GLY A 71 -2.81 11.73 -11.62
N GLY A 72 -3.61 10.92 -10.93
CA GLY A 72 -3.98 9.59 -11.39
C GLY A 72 -2.83 8.58 -11.34
N THR A 73 -2.93 7.51 -12.13
CA THR A 73 -1.99 6.39 -12.15
C THR A 73 -0.60 6.77 -12.65
N ASP A 74 -0.51 7.66 -13.64
CA ASP A 74 0.77 8.10 -14.21
C ASP A 74 1.61 8.85 -13.18
N ALA A 75 0.97 9.72 -12.38
CA ALA A 75 1.61 10.42 -11.28
C ALA A 75 2.08 9.48 -10.16
N VAL A 76 1.41 8.34 -9.94
CA VAL A 76 1.83 7.35 -8.94
C VAL A 76 3.17 6.72 -9.33
N GLN A 77 3.38 6.39 -10.60
CA GLN A 77 4.63 5.78 -11.04
C GLN A 77 5.80 6.75 -10.95
N GLU A 78 5.60 8.02 -11.36
CA GLU A 78 6.62 9.05 -11.17
C GLU A 78 6.90 9.32 -9.69
N CYS A 79 5.83 9.33 -8.86
CA CYS A 79 5.94 9.46 -7.42
C CYS A 79 6.79 8.35 -6.81
N LEU A 80 6.58 7.09 -7.22
CA LEU A 80 7.34 5.93 -6.73
C LEU A 80 8.83 6.09 -7.03
N ASN A 81 9.17 6.44 -8.27
CA ASN A 81 10.56 6.61 -8.70
C ASN A 81 11.27 7.73 -7.92
N ARG A 82 10.60 8.86 -7.69
CA ARG A 82 11.15 9.98 -6.92
C ARG A 82 11.23 9.67 -5.42
N TRP A 83 10.23 9.00 -4.88
CA TRP A 83 10.21 8.56 -3.48
C TRP A 83 11.35 7.58 -3.19
N LYS A 84 11.56 6.57 -4.05
CA LYS A 84 12.70 5.62 -3.95
C LYS A 84 14.04 6.35 -3.95
N ARG A 85 14.19 7.39 -4.79
CA ARG A 85 15.41 8.20 -4.84
C ARG A 85 15.67 8.97 -3.54
N ALA A 86 14.62 9.59 -2.99
CA ALA A 86 14.70 10.30 -1.72
C ALA A 86 14.93 9.35 -0.53
N ASP A 87 14.34 8.15 -0.57
CA ASP A 87 14.53 7.14 0.48
C ASP A 87 15.94 6.55 0.46
N ALA A 88 16.49 6.27 -0.72
CA ALA A 88 17.87 5.82 -0.88
C ALA A 88 18.90 6.86 -0.38
N ALA A 89 18.66 8.15 -0.65
CA ALA A 89 19.50 9.23 -0.13
C ALA A 89 19.47 9.25 1.41
N ARG A 90 18.26 9.17 2.00
CA ARG A 90 18.09 9.08 3.46
C ARG A 90 18.83 7.91 4.09
N THR A 91 18.78 6.73 3.47
CA THR A 91 19.44 5.52 4.00
C THR A 91 20.97 5.62 3.88
N THR A 92 21.48 6.22 2.81
CA THR A 92 22.92 6.44 2.61
C THR A 92 23.51 7.43 3.61
N ALA A 93 22.68 8.36 4.11
CA ALA A 93 23.04 9.38 5.09
C ALA A 93 23.16 8.89 6.53
N ALA A 94 22.64 7.70 6.84
CA ALA A 94 22.63 7.19 8.20
C ALA A 94 24.07 6.90 8.64
N PRO A 95 24.57 7.53 9.73
CA PRO A 95 25.91 7.23 10.22
C PRO A 95 25.98 5.75 10.59
N PRO A 96 27.09 5.05 10.28
CA PRO A 96 27.24 3.65 10.62
C PRO A 96 27.05 3.48 12.14
N PRO A 97 26.38 2.40 12.59
CA PRO A 97 26.20 2.17 14.01
C PRO A 97 27.57 2.19 14.71
N PRO A 98 27.71 2.88 15.86
CA PRO A 98 28.97 2.89 16.57
C PRO A 98 29.38 1.45 16.85
N ALA A 99 30.58 1.07 16.41
CA ALA A 99 31.14 -0.25 16.63
C ALA A 99 31.00 -0.59 18.12
N ALA A 100 30.27 -1.68 18.41
CA ALA A 100 30.03 -2.10 19.77
C ALA A 100 31.40 -2.23 20.49
N PRO A 101 31.57 -1.66 21.69
CA PRO A 101 32.80 -1.81 22.44
C PRO A 101 33.04 -3.31 22.66
N GLY A 102 34.21 -3.77 22.23
CA GLY A 102 34.62 -5.16 22.32
C GLY A 102 34.34 -5.72 23.71
N ARG A 103 33.45 -6.71 23.77
CA ARG A 103 33.20 -7.49 24.97
C ARG A 103 34.48 -8.26 25.28
N VAL A 104 35.31 -7.70 26.15
CA VAL A 104 36.45 -8.39 26.76
C VAL A 104 35.83 -9.53 27.57
N VAL A 105 35.90 -10.75 27.03
CA VAL A 105 35.63 -11.97 27.78
C VAL A 105 36.82 -12.14 28.74
N ALA A 106 36.71 -11.53 29.92
CA ALA A 106 37.60 -11.85 31.03
C ALA A 106 37.19 -13.24 31.53
N ALA A 107 38.11 -14.18 31.38
CA ALA A 107 38.03 -15.50 31.97
C ALA A 107 37.94 -15.38 33.49
N ASP A 108 36.99 -16.12 34.04
CA ASP A 108 36.78 -16.35 35.47
C ASP A 108 37.87 -17.28 36.01
N PRO A 109 38.46 -16.99 37.19
CA PRO A 109 38.88 -18.07 38.07
C PRO A 109 38.40 -17.87 39.51
N LEU A 110 37.53 -18.79 39.94
CA LEU A 110 37.51 -19.49 41.22
C LEU A 110 38.46 -18.98 42.33
N SER A 111 37.87 -18.47 43.43
CA SER A 111 38.27 -18.60 44.86
C SER A 111 37.33 -17.70 45.68
N GLY A 112 36.41 -18.15 46.53
CA GLY A 112 36.57 -18.91 47.77
C GLY A 112 35.62 -18.29 48.84
N PRO A 113 35.26 -19.00 49.92
CA PRO A 113 34.04 -18.75 50.70
C PRO A 113 34.25 -17.87 51.95
N GLY A 114 33.19 -17.20 52.40
CA GLY A 114 33.18 -16.46 53.66
C GLY A 114 31.79 -15.93 54.06
N GLN A 115 31.20 -16.60 55.05
CA GLN A 115 30.26 -16.12 56.07
C GLN A 115 30.52 -14.66 56.53
N ASP A 116 29.62 -13.85 57.07
CA ASP A 116 28.42 -14.10 57.88
C ASP A 116 27.62 -12.78 58.03
N THR A 117 26.31 -12.91 58.25
CA THR A 117 25.44 -12.11 59.17
C THR A 117 25.37 -10.57 59.05
N ILE A 118 24.17 -10.03 58.79
CA ILE A 118 23.33 -9.26 59.74
C ILE A 118 22.08 -8.76 58.98
N ASP A 119 20.95 -8.98 59.64
CA ASP A 119 19.54 -8.79 59.29
C ASP A 119 19.11 -7.31 59.56
N PRO A 120 17.81 -6.97 59.66
CA PRO A 120 16.96 -6.34 58.66
C PRO A 120 16.65 -4.86 58.96
N ASP A 121 15.65 -4.33 58.24
CA ASP A 121 14.74 -3.25 58.65
C ASP A 121 15.04 -1.87 58.05
N THR A 122 14.17 -1.45 57.11
CA THR A 122 13.55 -0.12 57.03
C THR A 122 12.77 -0.02 55.70
N ALA A 123 11.46 -0.26 55.77
CA ALA A 123 10.47 0.36 54.89
C ALA A 123 9.95 1.65 55.57
N PRO A 124 9.06 2.46 54.96
CA PRO A 124 8.93 2.89 53.58
C PRO A 124 9.06 4.43 53.47
N LYS A 125 9.56 4.96 52.34
CA LYS A 125 9.61 6.41 52.13
C LYS A 125 8.26 6.94 51.65
N THR A 126 7.52 7.50 52.61
CA THR A 126 6.33 8.35 52.45
C THR A 126 6.57 9.48 51.44
N ALA A 127 5.68 9.58 50.44
CA ALA A 127 5.53 10.75 49.59
C ALA A 127 4.58 11.78 50.24
N PRO A 128 4.92 13.08 50.19
CA PRO A 128 3.96 14.15 50.41
C PRO A 128 3.89 15.10 49.18
N PRO A 129 2.94 16.06 49.11
CA PRO A 129 1.86 16.00 48.12
C PRO A 129 1.94 17.10 47.05
N ALA A 130 1.07 16.94 46.06
CA ALA A 130 0.77 17.90 45.00
C ALA A 130 0.54 19.33 45.52
N THR A 131 1.22 20.28 44.88
CA THR A 131 0.89 21.71 44.99
C THR A 131 0.05 22.12 43.77
N PRO A 132 -1.14 22.72 43.96
CA PRO A 132 -1.91 23.32 42.89
C PRO A 132 -1.52 24.79 42.73
N GLN A 133 -1.24 25.24 41.51
CA GLN A 133 -1.13 26.67 41.21
C GLN A 133 -1.46 26.96 39.74
N PRO A 134 -1.87 28.21 39.42
CA PRO A 134 -3.23 28.49 38.97
C PRO A 134 -3.29 29.13 37.58
N ASP A 135 -4.52 29.23 37.08
CA ASP A 135 -4.93 29.98 35.89
C ASP A 135 -4.12 31.26 35.60
N ARG A 136 -3.66 31.39 34.35
CA ARG A 136 -3.41 32.69 33.75
C ARG A 136 -4.01 32.81 32.33
N PRO A 137 -4.59 33.99 32.00
CA PRO A 137 -5.55 34.23 30.90
C PRO A 137 -4.91 34.50 29.52
N PRO A 138 -5.71 34.59 28.43
CA PRO A 138 -5.21 34.53 27.05
C PRO A 138 -4.64 35.86 26.57
N ARG A 139 -3.51 35.82 25.85
CA ARG A 139 -2.89 37.02 25.26
C ARG A 139 -3.06 37.04 23.74
N ARG A 140 -3.76 38.08 23.29
CA ARG A 140 -4.09 38.44 21.90
C ARG A 140 -2.84 38.75 21.05
N LYS A 141 -3.02 38.53 19.75
CA LYS A 141 -2.13 38.86 18.60
C LYS A 141 -1.74 40.34 18.53
N PRO A 142 -0.70 40.66 17.73
CA PRO A 142 -0.87 41.71 16.74
C PRO A 142 -0.42 41.31 15.32
N LEU A 143 -1.11 41.92 14.35
CA LEU A 143 -0.80 42.01 12.92
C LEU A 143 0.52 42.76 12.67
N LEU A 144 1.21 42.38 11.59
CA LEU A 144 2.00 43.24 10.69
C LEU A 144 2.10 42.48 9.34
N VAL A 145 1.37 42.88 8.29
CA VAL A 145 1.68 43.93 7.30
C VAL A 145 2.92 43.60 6.43
N GLY A 146 2.64 43.20 5.18
CA GLY A 146 3.08 43.93 3.98
C GLY A 146 4.37 43.49 3.26
N ARG A 147 4.20 43.01 2.01
CA ARG A 147 4.81 43.48 0.73
C ARG A 147 4.61 42.40 -0.34
N ALA A 148 3.89 42.67 -1.44
CA ALA A 148 4.40 43.22 -2.72
C ALA A 148 5.67 42.49 -3.18
N GLY A 149 5.79 41.83 -4.32
CA GLY A 149 5.09 41.87 -5.60
C GLY A 149 6.17 41.63 -6.66
N THR A 150 5.91 40.81 -7.69
CA THR A 150 6.55 40.92 -9.01
C THR A 150 5.85 39.99 -9.98
N ALA A 151 5.27 40.60 -11.00
CA ALA A 151 4.80 39.95 -12.20
C ALA A 151 6.01 39.61 -13.08
N ALA A 152 6.01 38.43 -13.68
CA ALA A 152 6.82 38.14 -14.86
C ALA A 152 5.92 37.48 -15.89
N ALA A 153 5.61 38.26 -16.93
CA ALA A 153 5.00 37.82 -18.16
C ALA A 153 6.06 37.14 -19.03
N VAL A 154 5.78 35.92 -19.48
CA VAL A 154 6.40 35.24 -20.63
C VAL A 154 5.23 34.43 -21.20
N GLY A 155 4.75 34.61 -22.43
CA GLY A 155 5.43 34.88 -23.69
C GLY A 155 4.85 33.84 -24.64
N LEU A 156 3.86 34.26 -25.43
CA LEU A 156 3.20 33.49 -26.48
C LEU A 156 4.24 32.98 -27.51
N ALA A 157 4.15 31.71 -27.89
CA ALA A 157 4.65 31.23 -29.17
C ALA A 157 3.65 30.22 -29.76
N LEU A 158 2.82 30.74 -30.67
CA LEU A 158 2.07 29.98 -31.67
C LEU A 158 3.07 29.43 -32.70
N ALA A 159 2.98 28.15 -33.00
CA ALA A 159 3.42 27.62 -34.29
C ALA A 159 2.54 26.40 -34.66
N THR A 160 1.45 26.72 -35.34
CA THR A 160 0.68 25.82 -36.21
C THR A 160 1.55 25.29 -37.35
N TRP A 161 1.55 23.97 -37.56
CA TRP A 161 1.66 23.38 -38.90
C TRP A 161 0.71 22.18 -39.02
N LEU A 162 -0.27 22.37 -39.91
CA LEU A 162 -1.09 21.35 -40.55
C LEU A 162 -0.23 20.50 -41.50
N THR A 163 -0.52 19.21 -41.61
CA THR A 163 -0.69 18.50 -42.90
C THR A 163 -1.33 17.14 -42.65
N LEU A 164 -2.56 16.98 -43.14
CA LEU A 164 -3.26 15.71 -43.35
C LEU A 164 -2.80 15.11 -44.69
N PRO A 165 -2.87 13.78 -44.83
CA PRO A 165 -3.61 13.18 -45.95
C PRO A 165 -4.75 12.34 -45.33
N LEU A 166 -6.03 12.69 -45.50
CA LEU A 166 -6.85 12.47 -46.69
C LEU A 166 -6.52 11.14 -47.39
N TRP A 167 -7.03 10.04 -46.85
CA TRP A 167 -7.33 8.86 -47.65
C TRP A 167 -8.84 8.70 -47.73
N ASP A 168 -9.32 9.05 -48.92
CA ASP A 168 -10.63 8.76 -49.47
C ASP A 168 -10.64 7.30 -49.94
N GLY A 169 -11.76 6.62 -49.75
CA GLY A 169 -11.93 5.19 -49.99
C GLY A 169 -13.41 4.87 -50.03
N GLU A 170 -14.05 5.37 -51.08
CA GLU A 170 -15.45 5.16 -51.47
C GLU A 170 -15.86 3.68 -51.56
N ASP A 171 -17.11 3.46 -51.11
CA ASP A 171 -18.16 2.58 -51.64
C ASP A 171 -17.82 1.19 -52.19
N GLU A 172 -18.44 0.18 -51.58
CA GLU A 172 -19.35 -0.72 -52.31
C GLU A 172 -20.29 -1.45 -51.32
N THR A 173 -21.57 -1.06 -51.33
CA THR A 173 -22.68 -1.94 -50.94
C THR A 173 -23.47 -2.30 -52.18
N PRO A 174 -23.90 -3.56 -52.32
CA PRO A 174 -25.15 -3.82 -53.00
C PRO A 174 -26.09 -4.73 -52.18
N THR A 175 -27.32 -4.22 -52.10
CA THR A 175 -28.56 -4.82 -51.65
C THR A 175 -28.97 -6.04 -52.48
N GLY A 176 -29.53 -7.07 -51.84
CA GLY A 176 -30.27 -8.15 -52.51
C GLY A 176 -30.98 -9.05 -51.50
N ARG A 177 -32.18 -8.67 -51.03
CA ARG A 177 -33.50 -9.11 -51.53
C ARG A 177 -33.81 -10.60 -51.26
N THR A 178 -34.70 -10.79 -50.27
CA THR A 178 -35.49 -11.99 -49.96
C THR A 178 -36.37 -12.44 -51.13
N PRO A 179 -36.77 -13.72 -51.20
CA PRO A 179 -38.17 -14.00 -50.90
C PRO A 179 -38.44 -15.33 -50.16
N SER A 180 -39.64 -15.33 -49.57
CA SER A 180 -40.38 -16.34 -48.80
C SER A 180 -40.60 -17.70 -49.46
N SER A 181 -40.80 -18.75 -48.64
CA SER A 181 -41.81 -19.83 -48.85
C SER A 181 -41.87 -20.69 -47.56
N THR A 182 -42.94 -20.65 -46.76
CA THR A 182 -44.06 -21.64 -46.66
C THR A 182 -43.61 -23.07 -46.33
N ALA A 183 -44.21 -23.86 -45.46
CA ALA A 183 -45.41 -23.79 -44.63
C ALA A 183 -45.49 -25.11 -43.81
N SER A 184 -46.39 -25.12 -42.82
CA SER A 184 -47.06 -26.31 -42.23
C SER A 184 -46.20 -27.26 -41.37
N ASP A 185 -46.66 -27.86 -40.27
CA ASP A 185 -48.01 -28.17 -39.75
C ASP A 185 -47.92 -28.27 -38.21
N ASN A 186 -48.81 -27.61 -37.45
CA ASN A 186 -50.03 -28.14 -36.82
C ASN A 186 -49.82 -29.24 -35.73
N THR A 187 -49.98 -28.94 -34.41
CA THR A 187 -51.24 -29.01 -33.59
C THR A 187 -51.23 -30.29 -32.70
N PRO A 188 -52.00 -30.47 -31.59
CA PRO A 188 -52.02 -29.74 -30.30
C PRO A 188 -52.20 -30.65 -29.02
N ALA A 189 -52.36 -29.99 -27.86
CA ALA A 189 -53.30 -30.27 -26.73
C ALA A 189 -52.99 -31.40 -25.70
N THR A 190 -52.74 -31.11 -24.40
CA THR A 190 -53.71 -30.80 -23.26
C THR A 190 -53.79 -32.04 -22.31
N PRO A 191 -54.31 -31.99 -21.05
CA PRO A 191 -53.79 -31.39 -19.80
C PRO A 191 -53.83 -32.38 -18.59
N GLY A 192 -53.47 -31.92 -17.39
CA GLY A 192 -54.11 -32.41 -16.15
C GLY A 192 -53.21 -32.70 -14.94
N PRO A 193 -53.77 -32.75 -13.71
CA PRO A 193 -53.35 -31.87 -12.62
C PRO A 193 -52.96 -32.60 -11.31
N GLY A 194 -52.45 -31.87 -10.31
CA GLY A 194 -52.43 -32.38 -8.93
C GLY A 194 -51.55 -31.64 -7.91
N SER A 195 -52.17 -30.66 -7.22
CA SER A 195 -52.18 -30.51 -5.74
C SER A 195 -50.90 -30.21 -4.92
N SER A 196 -50.89 -28.97 -4.40
CA SER A 196 -50.34 -28.43 -3.12
C SER A 196 -50.58 -29.33 -1.87
N PRO A 197 -50.07 -29.07 -0.62
CA PRO A 197 -49.80 -27.74 -0.01
C PRO A 197 -48.72 -27.60 1.12
N ALA A 198 -48.65 -26.36 1.65
CA ALA A 198 -48.15 -25.88 2.96
C ALA A 198 -46.61 -25.84 3.15
N GLY A 199 -45.96 -24.82 3.70
CA GLY A 199 -46.37 -23.62 4.43
C GLY A 199 -45.31 -23.36 5.51
N ARG A 200 -44.63 -22.19 5.51
CA ARG A 200 -43.94 -21.68 6.71
C ARG A 200 -43.54 -20.20 6.56
N ALA A 201 -43.93 -19.41 7.56
CA ALA A 201 -43.63 -18.00 7.74
C ALA A 201 -42.15 -17.75 8.12
N PRO A 202 -41.64 -16.51 8.01
CA PRO A 202 -40.59 -16.02 8.88
C PRO A 202 -41.12 -14.98 9.88
N THR A 203 -40.84 -15.27 11.14
CA THR A 203 -41.07 -14.45 12.33
C THR A 203 -40.10 -13.27 12.36
N ALA A 204 -40.58 -12.13 12.83
CA ALA A 204 -39.76 -10.99 13.23
C ALA A 204 -38.79 -11.36 14.35
N GLY A 205 -37.55 -10.87 14.24
CA GLY A 205 -36.54 -10.91 15.29
C GLY A 205 -35.72 -9.63 15.23
N ALA A 206 -36.07 -8.65 16.04
CA ALA A 206 -35.21 -7.52 16.34
C ALA A 206 -33.97 -8.03 17.08
N SER A 207 -32.77 -7.67 16.62
CA SER A 207 -31.56 -7.73 17.42
C SER A 207 -30.80 -6.43 17.26
N SER A 208 -30.89 -5.64 18.32
CA SER A 208 -29.98 -4.56 18.63
C SER A 208 -28.64 -5.19 18.98
N ALA A 209 -27.57 -4.89 18.23
CA ALA A 209 -26.22 -5.23 18.62
C ALA A 209 -25.30 -4.04 18.28
N ALA A 210 -24.61 -3.58 19.33
CA ALA A 210 -23.66 -2.50 19.33
C ALA A 210 -22.45 -2.76 18.42
N PRO A 211 -21.73 -1.72 17.95
CA PRO A 211 -20.53 -1.88 17.14
C PRO A 211 -19.30 -1.67 18.02
N GLU A 212 -18.76 -2.71 18.65
CA GLU A 212 -17.41 -2.66 19.21
C GLU A 212 -16.94 -4.05 19.65
N GLU A 213 -16.31 -4.78 18.75
CA GLU A 213 -15.16 -5.60 19.09
C GLU A 213 -14.41 -5.91 17.79
N ALA A 214 -13.22 -5.31 17.67
CA ALA A 214 -12.24 -5.68 16.67
C ALA A 214 -11.84 -7.14 16.95
N ILE A 215 -12.50 -8.05 16.25
CA ILE A 215 -12.16 -9.47 16.23
C ILE A 215 -10.70 -9.54 15.77
N SER A 216 -9.80 -9.84 16.70
CA SER A 216 -8.49 -10.39 16.37
C SER A 216 -8.75 -11.73 15.70
N GLU A 217 -8.95 -11.73 14.38
CA GLU A 217 -9.10 -12.96 13.62
C GLU A 217 -7.86 -13.82 13.86
N ALA A 218 -8.10 -15.03 14.36
CA ALA A 218 -7.07 -15.99 14.68
C ALA A 218 -6.28 -16.33 13.41
N PHE A 219 -4.95 -16.33 13.51
CA PHE A 219 -4.03 -16.80 12.49
C PHE A 219 -4.51 -18.16 11.93
N ARG A 220 -4.73 -18.25 10.62
CA ARG A 220 -5.14 -19.51 9.98
C ARG A 220 -3.95 -20.14 9.26
N ALA A 221 -3.42 -21.23 9.83
CA ALA A 221 -2.43 -22.03 9.14
C ALA A 221 -3.03 -22.66 7.88
N GLY A 222 -2.28 -22.67 6.78
CA GLY A 222 -2.75 -23.18 5.50
C GLY A 222 -1.87 -22.80 4.33
N THR A 223 -2.15 -23.41 3.17
CA THR A 223 -1.55 -23.07 1.90
C THR A 223 -2.57 -22.30 1.06
N HIS A 224 -2.19 -21.10 0.66
CA HIS A 224 -2.99 -20.21 -0.17
C HIS A 224 -2.32 -20.02 -1.53
N ARG A 225 -3.15 -19.79 -2.56
CA ARG A 225 -2.69 -19.43 -3.90
C ARG A 225 -3.14 -18.02 -4.19
N ALA A 226 -2.19 -17.16 -4.52
CA ALA A 226 -2.42 -15.81 -4.96
C ALA A 226 -2.02 -15.69 -6.43
N GLU A 227 -2.86 -15.04 -7.23
CA GLU A 227 -2.54 -14.66 -8.61
C GLU A 227 -2.63 -13.15 -8.68
N LEU A 228 -1.55 -12.51 -9.10
CA LEU A 228 -1.36 -11.06 -9.08
C LEU A 228 -0.83 -10.58 -10.42
N VAL A 229 -1.25 -9.41 -10.87
CA VAL A 229 -0.66 -8.73 -12.02
C VAL A 229 0.48 -7.83 -11.58
N ALA A 230 1.68 -8.07 -12.12
CA ALA A 230 2.84 -7.24 -11.85
C ALA A 230 2.62 -5.80 -12.37
N SER A 231 3.02 -4.81 -11.59
CA SER A 231 2.94 -3.38 -11.92
C SER A 231 1.53 -2.78 -12.04
N ALA A 232 0.46 -3.57 -11.85
CA ALA A 232 -0.92 -3.08 -11.82
C ALA A 232 -1.32 -2.43 -10.48
N GLY A 233 -0.41 -2.45 -9.48
CA GLY A 233 -0.74 -2.05 -8.11
C GLY A 233 -1.73 -2.98 -7.43
N GLU A 234 -1.95 -4.18 -8.00
CA GLU A 234 -2.81 -5.20 -7.41
C GLU A 234 -2.15 -5.76 -6.16
N SER A 235 -2.92 -5.83 -5.08
CA SER A 235 -2.48 -6.44 -3.84
C SER A 235 -3.39 -7.61 -3.50
N TRP A 236 -2.79 -8.67 -2.99
CA TRP A 236 -3.50 -9.83 -2.48
C TRP A 236 -3.31 -9.86 -0.98
N SER A 237 -4.39 -10.15 -0.27
CA SER A 237 -4.35 -10.33 1.18
C SER A 237 -4.76 -11.74 1.56
N THR A 238 -4.13 -12.28 2.60
CA THR A 238 -4.60 -13.53 3.21
C THR A 238 -6.04 -13.38 3.71
N PRO A 239 -6.81 -14.47 3.83
CA PRO A 239 -8.21 -14.40 4.28
C PRO A 239 -8.40 -13.75 5.66
N ASP A 240 -7.37 -13.80 6.52
CA ASP A 240 -7.32 -13.17 7.84
C ASP A 240 -6.84 -11.71 7.80
N GLY A 241 -6.54 -11.16 6.61
CA GLY A 241 -6.07 -9.80 6.40
C GLY A 241 -4.67 -9.51 6.95
N ARG A 242 -3.95 -10.51 7.48
CA ARG A 242 -2.67 -10.30 8.16
C ARG A 242 -1.49 -10.16 7.21
N VAL A 243 -1.54 -10.70 6.01
CA VAL A 243 -0.44 -10.60 5.06
C VAL A 243 -0.98 -9.92 3.82
N SER A 244 -0.40 -8.78 3.46
CA SER A 244 -0.66 -8.11 2.19
C SER A 244 0.57 -8.23 1.31
N ILE A 245 0.37 -8.69 0.08
CA ILE A 245 1.42 -8.96 -0.90
C ILE A 245 1.12 -8.13 -2.15
N THR A 246 2.13 -7.40 -2.63
CA THR A 246 2.07 -6.65 -3.89
C THR A 246 3.24 -7.08 -4.77
N VAL A 247 3.03 -7.14 -6.08
CA VAL A 247 4.07 -7.46 -7.06
C VAL A 247 4.39 -6.20 -7.88
N PRO A 248 5.35 -5.36 -7.46
CA PRO A 248 5.72 -4.15 -8.19
C PRO A 248 6.32 -4.44 -9.57
N GLY A 249 6.99 -5.57 -9.74
CA GLY A 249 7.61 -5.98 -11.00
C GLY A 249 7.87 -7.48 -11.05
N ALA A 250 7.85 -8.03 -12.27
CA ALA A 250 8.17 -9.44 -12.50
C ALA A 250 8.76 -9.64 -13.89
N SER A 251 9.48 -10.74 -14.06
CA SER A 251 9.93 -11.24 -15.36
C SER A 251 9.43 -12.67 -15.59
N THR A 252 9.06 -13.02 -16.82
CA THR A 252 8.65 -14.38 -17.18
C THR A 252 9.81 -15.38 -17.20
N VAL A 253 11.04 -14.88 -17.27
CA VAL A 253 12.29 -15.67 -17.33
C VAL A 253 13.25 -15.38 -16.17
N GLY A 254 12.87 -14.49 -15.26
CA GLY A 254 13.74 -14.02 -14.18
C GLY A 254 13.02 -13.92 -12.85
N ASP A 255 13.45 -12.94 -12.06
CA ASP A 255 12.96 -12.75 -10.70
C ASP A 255 11.59 -12.07 -10.66
N VAL A 256 10.90 -12.30 -9.55
CA VAL A 256 9.70 -11.59 -9.13
C VAL A 256 10.08 -10.66 -7.99
N GLN A 257 9.77 -9.38 -8.14
CA GLN A 257 9.87 -8.42 -7.05
C GLN A 257 8.59 -8.47 -6.24
N VAL A 258 8.71 -8.71 -4.93
CA VAL A 258 7.57 -8.82 -4.03
C VAL A 258 7.73 -7.82 -2.89
N LEU A 259 6.68 -7.05 -2.64
CA LEU A 259 6.52 -6.23 -1.43
C LEU A 259 5.56 -6.98 -0.51
N VAL A 260 5.97 -7.20 0.74
CA VAL A 260 5.13 -7.90 1.72
C VAL A 260 4.97 -7.06 2.97
N ILE A 261 3.73 -6.92 3.43
CA ILE A 261 3.38 -6.20 4.64
C ILE A 261 2.65 -7.17 5.57
N THR A 262 3.20 -7.36 6.76
CA THR A 262 2.57 -8.06 7.88
C THR A 262 2.38 -7.10 9.06
N PRO A 263 1.56 -7.43 10.08
CA PRO A 263 1.42 -6.62 11.29
C PRO A 263 2.74 -6.29 11.98
N SER A 264 3.71 -7.20 11.87
CA SER A 264 4.98 -7.14 12.60
C SER A 264 6.16 -6.70 11.75
N THR A 265 6.10 -6.83 10.43
CA THR A 265 7.24 -6.54 9.55
C THR A 265 6.75 -6.06 8.17
N SER A 266 7.42 -5.04 7.65
CA SER A 266 7.29 -4.63 6.25
C SER A 266 8.58 -5.01 5.54
N CYS A 267 8.47 -5.87 4.54
CA CYS A 267 9.59 -6.31 3.72
C CYS A 267 9.62 -5.49 2.44
N PRO A 268 10.50 -4.48 2.32
CA PRO A 268 10.61 -3.69 1.10
C PRO A 268 11.11 -4.58 -0.03
N GLU A 269 10.47 -4.45 -1.20
CA GLU A 269 10.81 -5.01 -2.52
C GLU A 269 11.95 -6.06 -2.54
N VAL A 270 11.58 -7.32 -2.30
CA VAL A 270 12.53 -8.44 -2.33
C VAL A 270 12.47 -9.12 -3.69
N SER A 271 13.66 -9.32 -4.31
CA SER A 271 13.79 -10.10 -5.55
C SER A 271 13.87 -11.59 -5.23
N LEU A 272 12.89 -12.34 -5.75
CA LEU A 272 12.76 -13.79 -5.57
C LEU A 272 12.82 -14.50 -6.92
N ALA A 273 13.71 -15.46 -7.05
CA ALA A 273 13.70 -16.37 -8.20
C ALA A 273 12.49 -17.32 -8.13
N MET A 274 12.06 -17.87 -9.26
CA MET A 274 10.99 -18.89 -9.29
C MET A 274 11.38 -20.10 -8.42
N GLY A 275 10.48 -20.49 -7.52
CA GLY A 275 10.71 -21.56 -6.54
C GLY A 275 11.50 -21.15 -5.29
N GLU A 276 12.07 -19.94 -5.26
CA GLU A 276 12.73 -19.41 -4.08
C GLU A 276 11.70 -18.90 -3.05
N ALA A 277 11.95 -19.18 -1.77
CA ALA A 277 11.01 -18.84 -0.72
C ALA A 277 11.49 -17.62 0.09
N LEU A 278 10.62 -16.62 0.24
CA LEU A 278 10.72 -15.59 1.26
C LEU A 278 10.01 -16.07 2.53
N VAL A 279 10.69 -16.02 3.67
CA VAL A 279 10.15 -16.44 4.96
C VAL A 279 10.14 -15.26 5.92
N ILE A 280 8.95 -14.97 6.46
CA ILE A 280 8.69 -13.86 7.36
C ILE A 280 8.23 -14.45 8.69
N PRO A 281 9.07 -14.44 9.73
CA PRO A 281 8.63 -14.80 11.08
C PRO A 281 7.71 -13.72 11.63
N GLU A 282 6.59 -14.10 12.23
CA GLU A 282 5.73 -13.17 12.94
C GLU A 282 6.29 -12.91 14.34
N THR A 283 6.76 -11.69 14.60
CA THR A 283 7.22 -11.28 15.94
C THR A 283 6.20 -10.37 16.62
N PRO A 284 5.82 -10.61 17.88
CA PRO A 284 6.19 -11.74 18.73
C PRO A 284 5.34 -12.98 18.44
N GLY A 285 5.96 -14.14 18.19
CA GLY A 285 5.21 -15.37 17.99
C GLY A 285 6.02 -16.53 17.39
N PRO A 286 5.45 -17.76 17.43
CA PRO A 286 5.98 -18.92 16.73
C PRO A 286 5.42 -19.05 15.30
N SER A 287 4.59 -18.12 14.84
CA SER A 287 4.01 -18.15 13.50
C SER A 287 5.01 -17.65 12.46
N TRP A 288 4.86 -18.16 11.24
CA TRP A 288 5.64 -17.74 10.09
C TRP A 288 4.77 -17.75 8.84
N THR A 289 5.13 -16.89 7.89
CA THR A 289 4.57 -16.86 6.54
C THR A 289 5.70 -17.13 5.54
N ARG A 290 5.47 -18.04 4.61
CA ARG A 290 6.38 -18.38 3.52
C ARG A 290 5.72 -18.04 2.19
N ILE A 291 6.40 -17.26 1.36
CA ILE A 291 5.91 -16.83 0.05
C ILE A 291 6.87 -17.35 -1.01
N THR A 292 6.35 -18.09 -1.97
CA THR A 292 7.13 -18.71 -3.05
C THR A 292 6.50 -18.36 -4.40
N PRO A 293 7.19 -17.66 -5.32
CA PRO A 293 6.70 -17.49 -6.68
C PRO A 293 6.80 -18.82 -7.41
N VAL A 294 5.66 -19.29 -7.91
CA VAL A 294 5.52 -20.60 -8.57
C VAL A 294 5.60 -20.45 -10.08
N ARG A 295 5.06 -19.36 -10.62
CA ARG A 295 4.98 -19.14 -12.06
C ARG A 295 4.80 -17.64 -12.38
N ALA A 296 5.44 -17.17 -13.45
CA ALA A 296 5.07 -15.92 -14.13
C ALA A 296 4.74 -16.20 -15.60
N TRP A 297 3.73 -15.50 -16.15
CA TRP A 297 3.33 -15.63 -17.55
C TRP A 297 2.58 -14.38 -18.02
N THR A 298 2.48 -14.19 -19.34
CA THR A 298 1.60 -13.19 -19.95
C THR A 298 0.35 -13.88 -20.48
N LYS A 299 -0.83 -13.26 -20.34
CA LYS A 299 -2.07 -13.79 -20.93
C LYS A 299 -2.18 -13.49 -22.42
N GLU A 300 -1.60 -12.37 -22.85
CA GLU A 300 -1.61 -11.94 -24.25
C GLU A 300 -0.27 -12.25 -24.92
N ILE A 301 -0.36 -12.67 -26.19
CA ILE A 301 0.78 -12.66 -27.11
C ILE A 301 1.02 -11.18 -27.42
N PRO A 302 2.24 -10.64 -27.23
CA PRO A 302 2.49 -9.22 -27.46
C PRO A 302 2.12 -8.88 -28.91
N SER A 303 1.05 -8.11 -29.08
CA SER A 303 0.77 -7.43 -30.34
C SER A 303 1.84 -6.35 -30.50
N VAL A 304 2.27 -6.10 -31.73
CA VAL A 304 3.34 -5.14 -32.06
C VAL A 304 3.02 -3.71 -31.56
N GLU A 305 1.77 -3.44 -31.20
CA GLU A 305 1.29 -2.13 -30.71
C GLU A 305 1.09 -2.03 -29.19
N THR A 306 1.10 -3.13 -28.41
CA THR A 306 0.89 -3.03 -26.95
C THR A 306 2.17 -2.75 -26.18
N LYS A 307 2.15 -1.62 -25.46
CA LYS A 307 3.04 -1.27 -24.34
C LYS A 307 3.11 -2.50 -23.41
N PHE A 308 4.32 -2.95 -23.08
CA PHE A 308 4.69 -4.15 -22.29
C PHE A 308 3.54 -5.01 -21.74
N PRO A 309 3.43 -6.30 -22.10
CA PRO A 309 2.32 -7.14 -21.68
C PRO A 309 2.27 -7.31 -20.16
N ASP A 310 1.06 -7.31 -19.60
CA ASP A 310 0.82 -7.59 -18.19
C ASP A 310 1.37 -8.97 -17.81
N ILE A 311 2.27 -9.00 -16.83
CA ILE A 311 2.87 -10.23 -16.33
C ILE A 311 2.06 -10.69 -15.12
N HIS A 312 1.34 -11.79 -15.28
CA HIS A 312 0.68 -12.48 -14.20
C HIS A 312 1.69 -13.31 -13.43
N VAL A 313 1.63 -13.24 -12.10
CA VAL A 313 2.46 -14.00 -11.19
C VAL A 313 1.57 -14.82 -10.27
N ARG A 314 1.86 -16.11 -10.16
CA ARG A 314 1.25 -17.01 -9.18
C ARG A 314 2.21 -17.22 -8.02
N LEU A 315 1.75 -16.88 -6.83
CA LEU A 315 2.44 -17.10 -5.58
C LEU A 315 1.77 -18.24 -4.80
N GLN A 316 2.57 -19.06 -4.15
CA GLN A 316 2.14 -19.95 -3.08
C GLN A 316 2.50 -19.29 -1.75
N VAL A 317 1.50 -19.14 -0.88
CA VAL A 317 1.63 -18.53 0.44
C VAL A 317 1.30 -19.59 1.48
N ASP A 318 2.31 -20.06 2.19
CA ASP A 318 2.17 -21.04 3.27
C ASP A 318 2.26 -20.34 4.62
N GLN A 319 1.27 -20.54 5.47
CA GLN A 319 1.24 -20.02 6.83
C GLN A 319 1.30 -21.19 7.83
N GLY A 320 2.19 -21.09 8.81
CA GLY A 320 2.37 -22.14 9.81
C GLY A 320 2.82 -21.62 11.16
N THR A 321 2.86 -22.51 12.14
CA THR A 321 3.41 -22.26 13.48
C THR A 321 4.52 -23.26 13.78
N GLY A 322 5.49 -22.86 14.60
CA GLY A 322 6.61 -23.70 15.03
C GLY A 322 7.95 -23.31 14.39
N PRO A 323 8.85 -24.27 14.14
CA PRO A 323 10.16 -23.99 13.55
C PRO A 323 10.04 -23.27 12.21
N VAL A 324 10.75 -22.14 12.08
CA VAL A 324 10.74 -21.32 10.86
C VAL A 324 11.41 -22.11 9.73
N PRO A 325 10.77 -22.28 8.55
CA PRO A 325 11.34 -23.00 7.43
C PRO A 325 12.51 -22.23 6.82
N ARG A 326 13.38 -22.93 6.08
CA ARG A 326 14.50 -22.29 5.37
C ARG A 326 13.99 -21.46 4.18
N GLY A 327 14.61 -20.31 3.97
CA GLY A 327 14.38 -19.42 2.84
C GLY A 327 15.15 -18.11 3.00
N LYS A 328 15.01 -17.20 2.04
CA LYS A 328 15.42 -15.81 2.21
C LYS A 328 14.60 -15.19 3.34
N SER A 329 15.25 -14.47 4.23
CA SER A 329 14.58 -13.63 5.22
C SER A 329 14.51 -12.20 4.70
N CYS A 330 13.55 -11.42 5.19
CA CYS A 330 13.61 -9.97 5.00
C CYS A 330 14.79 -9.43 5.81
N GLU A 331 15.75 -8.82 5.13
CA GLU A 331 16.76 -8.00 5.79
C GLU A 331 16.05 -6.74 6.32
N GLN A 332 16.13 -6.54 7.64
CA GLN A 332 15.57 -5.37 8.33
C GLN A 332 16.55 -4.20 8.29
#